data_AF-A0A7S3IKN9-F1
#
_entry.id   AF-A0A7S3IKN9-F1
#
_cell.length_a   1.000
_cell.length_b   1.000
_cell.length_c   1.000
_cell.angle_alpha   90.00
_cell.angle_beta   90.00
_cell.angle_gamma   90.00
#
_symmetry.space_group_name_H-M   'P 1'
#
loop_
_entity.id
_entity.type
_entity.pdbx_description
1 polymer ?
#
loop_
_entity_poly.entity_id
_entity_poly.type
_entity_poly.pdbx_seq_one_letter_code
_entity_poly.pdbx_strand_id
1 'polypeptide(L)'
;MVATQLVSYLLFQHLLYKQIMIGVRSTNCLIHLIYKKQLRVSAATNKKFASGQIVNFVQVDAEQLMWLCFQMADILQMPVILTYSFFMLFYTLGLSYLSGVAVFLVAFIVTAILGLRSQDLVTVVMKKKDRRMNTTTQALGNIKQLKFYGWTDKFKTEIQDRRAKEIKIFKKLAIVNAFLIASMYFFPAILSSVVFSTYIGTGHVISLSKAFMVLVFFAMVEEPLRQ
;
A
#
# COMPACT_ATOMS: atom_id res chain seq x y z
N MET A 1 -17.68 18.97 23.67
CA MET A 1 -17.36 17.67 23.02
C MET A 1 -18.09 17.48 21.70
N VAL A 2 -19.43 17.60 21.61
CA VAL A 2 -20.15 17.44 20.32
C VAL A 2 -19.81 18.53 19.30
N ALA A 3 -19.81 19.80 19.70
CA ALA A 3 -19.46 20.91 18.79
C ALA A 3 -18.03 20.81 18.25
N THR A 4 -17.06 20.42 19.07
CA THR A 4 -15.67 20.21 18.66
C THR A 4 -15.51 19.04 17.69
N GLN A 5 -16.26 17.95 17.91
CA GLN A 5 -16.29 16.81 16.98
C GLN A 5 -16.95 17.17 15.66
N LEU A 6 -18.05 17.93 15.68
CA LEU A 6 -18.73 18.40 14.46
C LEU A 6 -17.82 19.32 13.63
N VAL A 7 -17.14 20.27 14.28
CA VAL A 7 -16.19 21.16 13.59
C VAL A 7 -15.03 20.36 13.00
N SER A 8 -14.46 19.41 13.76
CA SER A 8 -13.40 18.53 13.26
C SER A 8 -13.85 17.71 12.04
N TYR A 9 -15.06 17.15 12.07
CA TYR A 9 -15.62 16.39 10.96
C TYR A 9 -15.85 17.26 9.72
N LEU A 10 -16.41 18.46 9.90
CA LEU A 10 -16.63 19.41 8.81
C LEU A 10 -15.31 19.85 8.17
N LEU A 11 -14.28 20.13 8.99
CA LEU A 11 -12.95 20.49 8.50
C LEU A 11 -12.32 19.32 7.73
N PHE A 12 -12.41 18.10 8.26
CA PHE A 12 -11.89 16.91 7.60
C PHE A 12 -12.56 16.67 6.24
N GLN A 13 -13.90 16.74 6.18
CA GLN A 13 -14.64 16.61 4.93
C GLN A 13 -14.29 17.72 3.93
N HIS A 14 -14.11 18.95 4.41
CA HIS A 14 -13.72 20.08 3.56
C HIS A 14 -12.29 19.93 3.01
N LEU A 15 -11.36 19.44 3.82
CA LEU A 15 -9.99 19.14 3.40
C LEU A 15 -9.96 18.01 2.37
N LEU A 16 -10.67 16.91 2.63
CA LEU A 16 -10.81 15.80 1.68
C LEU A 16 -11.38 16.29 0.34
N TYR A 17 -12.44 17.08 0.37
CA TYR A 17 -13.01 17.66 -0.85
C TYR A 17 -11.99 18.50 -1.62
N LYS A 18 -11.26 19.40 -0.94
CA LYS A 18 -10.21 20.22 -1.57
C LYS A 18 -9.11 19.35 -2.17
N GLN A 19 -8.70 18.30 -1.48
CA GLN A 19 -7.67 17.39 -1.94
C GLN A 19 -8.09 16.62 -3.20
N ILE A 20 -9.31 16.08 -3.22
CA ILE A 20 -9.89 15.44 -4.41
C ILE A 20 -9.95 16.43 -5.57
N MET A 21 -10.43 17.66 -5.32
CA MET A 21 -10.51 18.70 -6.36
C MET A 21 -9.14 19.10 -6.91
N ILE A 22 -8.11 19.18 -6.08
CA ILE A 22 -6.72 19.41 -6.51
C ILE A 22 -6.25 18.25 -7.40
N GLY A 23 -6.47 17.00 -6.99
CA GLY A 23 -6.10 15.82 -7.77
C GLY A 23 -6.77 15.79 -9.15
N VAL A 24 -8.08 16.04 -9.21
CA VAL A 24 -8.84 16.10 -10.47
C VAL A 24 -8.36 17.26 -11.36
N ARG A 25 -8.15 18.45 -10.79
CA ARG A 25 -7.66 19.62 -11.56
C ARG A 25 -6.25 19.41 -12.11
N SER A 26 -5.34 18.85 -11.31
CA SER A 26 -3.98 18.50 -11.74
C SER A 26 -3.99 17.48 -12.89
N THR A 27 -4.84 16.46 -12.78
CA THR A 27 -5.01 15.43 -13.80
C THR A 27 -5.56 16.00 -15.10
N ASN A 28 -6.63 16.79 -15.02
CA ASN A 28 -7.22 17.45 -16.19
C ASN A 28 -6.24 18.42 -16.86
N CYS A 29 -5.43 19.15 -16.08
CA CYS A 29 -4.37 20.01 -16.59
C CYS A 29 -3.32 19.18 -17.35
N LEU A 30 -2.86 18.06 -16.78
CA LEU A 30 -1.89 17.18 -17.44
C LEU A 30 -2.44 16.62 -18.75
N ILE A 31 -3.67 16.10 -18.75
CA ILE A 31 -4.36 15.60 -19.94
C ILE A 31 -4.45 16.71 -21.00
N HIS A 32 -4.88 17.92 -20.61
CA HIS A 32 -4.94 19.07 -21.51
C HIS A 32 -3.57 19.41 -22.11
N LEU A 33 -2.50 19.41 -21.30
CA LEU A 33 -1.13 19.65 -21.77
C LEU A 33 -0.66 18.58 -22.75
N ILE A 34 -0.97 17.31 -22.49
CA ILE A 34 -0.67 16.19 -23.41
C ILE A 34 -1.40 16.40 -24.75
N TYR A 35 -2.70 16.69 -24.73
CA TYR A 35 -3.47 16.96 -25.94
C TYR A 35 -2.93 18.19 -26.71
N LYS A 36 -2.67 19.29 -26.01
CA LYS A 36 -2.10 20.51 -26.61
C LYS A 36 -0.73 20.26 -27.24
N LYS A 37 0.11 19.43 -26.61
CA LYS A 37 1.40 19.03 -27.17
C LYS A 37 1.20 18.15 -28.40
N GLN A 38 0.28 17.20 -28.35
CA GLN A 38 0.01 16.29 -29.46
C GLN A 38 -0.50 17.03 -30.72
N LEU A 39 -1.34 18.05 -30.56
CA LEU A 39 -1.82 18.88 -31.68
C LEU A 39 -0.73 19.73 -32.34
N ARG A 40 0.39 20.01 -31.64
CA ARG A 40 1.50 20.81 -32.16
C ARG A 40 2.63 19.97 -32.76
N VAL A 41 2.69 18.69 -32.44
CA VAL A 41 3.74 17.79 -32.90
C VAL A 41 3.26 17.04 -34.13
N SER A 42 3.97 17.20 -35.25
CA SER A 42 3.70 16.40 -36.46
C SER A 42 3.96 14.92 -36.21
N ALA A 43 3.03 14.05 -36.63
CA ALA A 43 3.15 12.60 -36.54
C ALA A 43 4.41 12.07 -37.27
N ALA A 44 4.90 12.78 -38.30
CA ALA A 44 6.12 12.44 -39.02
C ALA A 44 7.40 12.70 -38.20
N THR A 45 7.35 13.65 -37.25
CA THR A 45 8.49 14.05 -36.41
C THR A 45 8.50 13.32 -35.06
N ASN A 46 7.34 12.86 -34.57
CA ASN A 46 7.24 12.15 -33.29
C ASN A 46 7.59 10.66 -33.39
N LYS A 47 8.84 10.35 -33.74
CA LYS A 47 9.33 8.96 -33.78
C LYS A 47 9.58 8.35 -32.39
N LYS A 48 9.56 9.16 -31.33
CA LYS A 48 9.87 8.74 -29.96
C LYS A 48 8.69 8.04 -29.26
N PHE A 49 7.46 8.42 -29.56
CA PHE A 49 6.28 7.91 -28.86
C PHE A 49 5.23 7.39 -29.85
N ALA A 50 4.86 6.12 -29.70
CA ALA A 50 3.77 5.54 -30.47
C ALA A 50 2.40 6.06 -30.00
N SER A 51 1.40 6.06 -30.88
CA SER A 51 0.02 6.50 -30.53
C SER A 51 -0.53 5.79 -29.29
N GLY A 52 -0.29 4.47 -29.16
CA GLY A 52 -0.70 3.69 -27.99
C GLY A 52 -0.01 4.11 -26.69
N GLN A 53 1.23 4.60 -26.74
CA GLN A 53 1.93 5.10 -25.54
C GLN A 53 1.33 6.42 -25.06
N ILE A 54 0.89 7.28 -25.98
CA ILE A 54 0.24 8.56 -25.64
C ILE A 54 -1.13 8.30 -25.00
N VAL A 55 -1.88 7.32 -25.51
CA VAL A 55 -3.13 6.87 -24.88
C VAL A 55 -2.85 6.34 -23.47
N ASN A 56 -1.77 5.57 -23.28
CA ASN A 56 -1.36 5.09 -21.95
C ASN A 56 -1.01 6.24 -20.98
N PHE A 57 -0.34 7.30 -21.45
CA PHE A 57 -0.06 8.49 -20.62
C PHE A 57 -1.33 9.16 -20.12
N VAL A 58 -2.37 9.22 -20.95
CA VAL A 58 -3.66 9.82 -20.58
C VAL A 58 -4.49 8.90 -19.68
N GLN A 59 -4.47 7.59 -19.94
CA GLN A 59 -5.34 6.64 -19.24
C GLN A 59 -4.76 6.11 -17.93
N VAL A 60 -3.44 5.87 -17.87
CA VAL A 60 -2.79 5.23 -16.71
C VAL A 60 -2.00 6.26 -15.91
N ASP A 61 -1.07 6.95 -16.55
CA ASP A 61 -0.14 7.83 -15.81
C ASP A 61 -0.84 9.07 -15.25
N ALA A 62 -1.79 9.65 -16.00
CA ALA A 62 -2.58 10.78 -15.51
C ALA A 62 -3.49 10.39 -14.34
N GLU A 63 -4.08 9.19 -14.36
CA GLU A 63 -4.86 8.69 -13.22
C GLU A 63 -3.97 8.47 -11.98
N GLN A 64 -2.74 7.99 -12.19
CA GLN A 64 -1.78 7.82 -11.10
C GLN A 64 -1.38 9.14 -10.44
N LEU A 65 -1.37 10.25 -11.19
CA LEU A 65 -1.17 11.59 -10.63
C LEU A 65 -2.30 11.99 -9.67
N MET A 66 -3.55 11.64 -9.98
CA MET A 66 -4.70 11.88 -9.09
C MET A 66 -4.50 11.18 -7.75
N TRP A 67 -4.14 9.89 -7.79
CA TRP A 67 -3.83 9.10 -6.60
C TRP A 67 -2.67 9.69 -5.80
N LEU A 68 -1.61 10.16 -6.47
CA LEU A 68 -0.48 10.79 -5.82
C LEU A 68 -0.90 12.08 -5.09
N CYS A 69 -1.70 12.95 -5.72
CA CYS A 69 -2.24 14.14 -5.04
C CYS A 69 -3.11 13.78 -3.83
N PHE A 70 -3.84 12.67 -3.90
CA PHE A 70 -4.62 12.15 -2.77
C PHE A 70 -3.76 11.55 -1.65
N GLN A 71 -2.57 11.01 -1.94
CA GLN A 71 -1.70 10.44 -0.91
C GLN A 71 -0.73 11.47 -0.31
N MET A 72 -0.42 12.55 -1.03
CA MET A 72 0.53 13.58 -0.60
C MET A 72 0.15 14.26 0.72
N ALA A 73 -1.14 14.51 0.98
CA ALA A 73 -1.53 15.14 2.25
C ALA A 73 -1.31 14.20 3.43
N ASP A 74 -1.62 12.92 3.27
CA ASP A 74 -1.40 11.91 4.32
C ASP A 74 0.09 11.81 4.66
N ILE A 75 0.97 11.75 3.64
CA ILE A 75 2.43 11.73 3.82
C ILE A 75 2.93 12.97 4.59
N LEU A 76 2.37 14.15 4.33
CA LEU A 76 2.74 15.39 5.03
C LEU A 76 2.18 15.46 6.46
N GLN A 77 1.01 14.86 6.71
CA GLN A 77 0.34 14.86 8.00
C GLN A 77 0.95 13.84 8.98
N MET A 78 1.39 12.68 8.47
CA MET A 78 2.04 11.60 9.22
C MET A 78 3.09 12.06 10.25
N PRO A 79 4.13 12.84 9.88
CA PRO A 79 5.17 13.25 10.84
C PRO A 79 4.64 14.15 11.96
N VAL A 80 3.63 14.98 11.67
CA VAL A 80 3.00 15.86 12.67
C VAL A 80 2.23 15.04 13.69
N ILE A 81 1.42 14.08 13.24
CA ILE A 81 0.65 13.18 14.12
C ILE A 81 1.60 12.37 15.00
N LEU A 82 2.62 11.75 14.42
CA LEU A 82 3.57 10.91 15.17
C LEU A 82 4.31 11.72 16.22
N THR A 83 4.83 12.89 15.86
CA THR A 83 5.58 13.75 16.79
C THR A 83 4.70 14.19 17.96
N TYR A 84 3.47 14.66 17.67
CA TYR A 84 2.52 15.09 18.70
C TYR A 84 2.08 13.95 19.61
N SER A 85 1.76 12.79 19.04
CA SER A 85 1.30 11.61 19.80
C SER A 85 2.40 11.08 20.71
N PHE A 86 3.64 10.99 20.21
CA PHE A 86 4.79 10.56 21.00
C PHE A 86 5.14 11.56 22.12
N PHE A 87 5.04 12.87 21.85
CA PHE A 87 5.20 13.89 22.88
C PHE A 87 4.14 13.76 23.98
N MET A 88 2.87 13.58 23.62
CA MET A 88 1.79 13.42 24.59
C MET A 88 1.88 12.12 25.39
N LEU A 89 2.30 11.02 24.75
CA LEU A 89 2.54 9.75 25.44
C LEU A 89 3.70 9.87 26.44
N PHE A 90 4.79 10.55 26.07
CA PHE A 90 5.88 10.84 27.00
C PHE A 90 5.42 11.70 28.17
N TYR A 91 4.63 12.74 27.92
CA TYR A 91 4.10 13.62 28.97
C TYR A 91 3.18 12.88 29.96
N THR A 92 2.39 11.92 29.48
CA THR A 92 1.39 11.22 30.30
C THR A 92 1.95 10.01 31.04
N LEU A 93 2.85 9.25 30.41
CA LEU A 93 3.37 7.97 30.90
C LEU A 93 4.81 8.04 31.41
N GLY A 94 5.52 9.14 31.16
CA GLY A 94 6.93 9.31 31.49
C GLY A 94 7.81 8.27 30.80
N LEU A 95 8.74 7.69 31.55
CA LEU A 95 9.69 6.68 31.05
C LEU A 95 9.02 5.38 30.56
N SER A 96 7.82 5.06 31.05
CA SER A 96 7.09 3.84 30.64
C SER A 96 6.68 3.86 29.17
N TYR A 97 6.60 5.04 28.53
CA TYR A 97 6.32 5.14 27.10
C TYR A 97 7.42 4.49 26.23
N LEU A 98 8.66 4.35 26.73
CA LEU A 98 9.76 3.71 25.99
C LEU A 98 9.45 2.25 25.61
N SER A 99 8.65 1.53 26.41
CA SER A 99 8.23 0.18 26.03
C SER A 99 7.31 0.19 24.81
N GLY A 100 6.49 1.24 24.66
CA GLY A 100 5.65 1.46 23.48
C GLY A 100 6.48 1.77 22.25
N VAL A 101 7.52 2.58 22.39
CA VAL A 101 8.51 2.84 21.34
C VAL A 101 9.19 1.55 20.90
N ALA A 102 9.56 0.68 21.84
CA ALA A 102 10.16 -0.61 21.51
C ALA A 102 9.20 -1.50 20.70
N VAL A 103 7.92 -1.59 21.09
CA VAL A 103 6.91 -2.33 20.32
C VAL A 103 6.73 -1.73 18.92
N PHE A 104 6.67 -0.40 18.81
CA PHE A 104 6.56 0.31 17.54
C PHE A 104 7.76 0.02 16.61
N LEU A 105 8.98 0.08 17.13
CA LEU A 105 10.21 -0.22 16.38
C LEU A 105 10.23 -1.67 15.89
N VAL A 106 9.87 -2.62 16.75
CA VAL A 106 9.77 -4.04 16.36
C VAL A 106 8.71 -4.23 15.30
N ALA A 107 7.54 -3.60 15.46
CA ALA A 107 6.45 -3.65 14.48
C ALA A 107 6.93 -3.15 13.11
N PHE A 108 7.56 -1.97 13.08
CA PHE A 108 8.09 -1.36 11.87
C PHE A 108 9.13 -2.25 11.17
N ILE A 109 10.07 -2.82 11.91
CA ILE A 109 11.12 -3.69 11.34
C ILE A 109 10.48 -4.96 10.75
N VAL A 110 9.55 -5.59 11.47
CA VAL A 110 8.90 -6.82 11.02
C VAL A 110 8.06 -6.56 9.77
N THR A 111 7.23 -5.51 9.76
CA THR A 111 6.41 -5.16 8.59
C THR A 111 7.27 -4.76 7.40
N ALA A 112 8.38 -4.04 7.60
CA ALA A 112 9.31 -3.68 6.53
C ALA A 112 9.97 -4.92 5.90
N ILE A 113 10.48 -5.86 6.71
CA ILE A 113 11.11 -7.10 6.21
C ILE A 113 10.09 -7.95 5.45
N LEU A 114 8.88 -8.14 5.99
CA LEU A 114 7.81 -8.89 5.34
C LEU A 114 7.35 -8.20 4.04
N GLY A 115 7.27 -6.87 4.04
CA GLY A 115 6.93 -6.06 2.87
C GLY A 115 7.95 -6.22 1.74
N LEU A 116 9.24 -6.07 2.03
CA LEU A 116 10.32 -6.29 1.06
C LEU A 116 10.31 -7.73 0.53
N ARG A 117 10.11 -8.71 1.41
CA ARG A 117 10.03 -10.11 1.02
C ARG A 117 8.82 -10.39 0.12
N SER A 118 7.69 -9.75 0.41
CA SER A 118 6.49 -9.83 -0.42
C SER A 118 6.76 -9.26 -1.80
N GLN A 119 7.36 -8.07 -1.91
CA GLN A 119 7.72 -7.44 -3.19
C GLN A 119 8.61 -8.35 -4.04
N ASP A 120 9.66 -8.93 -3.46
CA ASP A 120 10.53 -9.89 -4.16
C ASP A 120 9.74 -11.09 -4.71
N LEU A 121 8.85 -11.66 -3.88
CA LEU A 121 8.03 -12.81 -4.27
C LEU A 121 7.02 -12.43 -5.36
N VAL A 122 6.42 -11.25 -5.31
CA VAL A 122 5.55 -10.72 -6.37
C VAL A 122 6.31 -10.68 -7.70
N THR A 123 7.54 -10.16 -7.72
CA THR A 123 8.36 -10.13 -8.94
C THR A 123 8.61 -11.53 -9.49
N VAL A 124 8.90 -12.52 -8.63
CA VAL A 124 9.12 -13.91 -9.07
C VAL A 124 7.83 -14.55 -9.59
N VAL A 125 6.69 -14.32 -8.92
CA VAL A 125 5.38 -14.81 -9.37
C VAL A 125 5.06 -14.25 -10.75
N MET A 126 5.26 -12.94 -10.97
CA MET A 126 5.01 -12.31 -12.27
C MET A 126 5.87 -12.93 -13.38
N LYS A 127 7.17 -13.13 -13.15
CA LYS A 127 8.05 -13.82 -14.12
C LYS A 127 7.57 -15.23 -14.48
N LYS A 128 7.05 -15.99 -13.50
CA LYS A 128 6.50 -17.34 -13.74
C LYS A 128 5.18 -17.29 -14.49
N LYS A 129 4.31 -16.34 -14.13
CA LYS A 129 3.03 -16.08 -14.80
C LYS A 129 3.23 -15.70 -16.27
N ASP A 130 4.18 -14.81 -16.57
CA ASP A 130 4.51 -14.41 -17.95
C ASP A 130 5.02 -15.59 -18.77
N ARG A 131 5.92 -16.40 -18.20
CA ARG A 131 6.41 -17.60 -18.88
C ARG A 131 5.28 -18.59 -19.19
N ARG A 132 4.35 -18.81 -18.26
CA ARG A 132 3.16 -19.65 -18.51
C ARG A 132 2.32 -19.03 -19.63
N MET A 133 1.96 -17.75 -19.50
CA MET A 133 1.11 -17.03 -20.45
C MET A 133 1.68 -17.09 -21.87
N ASN A 134 2.98 -16.86 -22.04
CA ASN A 134 3.64 -16.95 -23.34
C ASN A 134 3.50 -18.34 -23.97
N THR A 135 3.69 -19.43 -23.20
CA THR A 135 3.44 -20.81 -23.69
C THR A 135 2.00 -21.00 -24.13
N THR A 136 1.05 -20.55 -23.31
CA THR A 136 -0.37 -20.70 -23.59
C THR A 136 -0.74 -19.97 -24.87
N THR A 137 -0.26 -18.73 -25.04
CA THR A 137 -0.47 -17.93 -26.25
C THR A 137 0.15 -18.59 -27.49
N GLN A 138 1.38 -19.12 -27.39
CA GLN A 138 2.03 -19.84 -28.49
C GLN A 138 1.27 -21.12 -28.88
N ALA A 139 0.78 -21.87 -27.89
CA ALA A 139 0.01 -23.09 -28.13
C ALA A 139 -1.35 -22.79 -28.78
N LEU A 140 -2.05 -21.74 -28.32
CA LEU A 140 -3.31 -21.32 -28.92
C LEU A 140 -3.12 -20.76 -30.34
N GLY A 141 -2.06 -19.99 -30.57
CA GLY A 141 -1.72 -19.46 -31.89
C GLY A 141 -1.41 -20.55 -32.93
N ASN A 142 -0.82 -21.68 -32.51
CA ASN A 142 -0.45 -22.80 -33.38
C ASN A 142 -1.33 -24.04 -33.21
N ILE A 143 -2.59 -23.86 -32.76
CA ILE A 143 -3.47 -24.97 -32.36
C ILE A 143 -3.76 -25.95 -33.50
N LYS A 144 -3.80 -25.48 -34.75
CA LYS A 144 -4.03 -26.34 -35.92
C LYS A 144 -2.86 -27.30 -36.14
N GLN A 145 -1.62 -26.80 -36.10
CA GLN A 145 -0.44 -27.67 -36.23
C GLN A 145 -0.34 -28.65 -35.06
N LEU A 146 -0.59 -28.19 -33.83
CA LEU A 146 -0.57 -29.04 -32.63
C LEU A 146 -1.54 -30.21 -32.71
N LYS A 147 -2.75 -29.99 -33.23
CA LYS A 147 -3.73 -31.06 -33.48
C LYS A 147 -3.29 -32.01 -34.59
N PHE A 148 -2.77 -31.48 -35.70
CA PHE A 148 -2.28 -32.28 -36.82
C PHE A 148 -1.17 -33.25 -36.42
N TYR A 149 -0.25 -32.80 -35.56
CA TYR A 149 0.85 -33.64 -35.05
C TYR A 149 0.49 -34.48 -33.80
N GLY A 150 -0.73 -34.36 -33.27
CA GLY A 150 -1.13 -35.07 -32.03
C GLY A 150 -0.35 -34.62 -30.77
N TRP A 151 0.15 -33.38 -30.73
CA TRP A 151 0.99 -32.87 -29.63
C TRP A 151 0.21 -32.11 -28.54
N THR A 152 -1.12 -32.11 -28.61
CA THR A 152 -1.98 -31.37 -27.68
C THR A 152 -1.75 -31.75 -26.22
N ASP A 153 -1.61 -33.04 -25.93
CA ASP A 153 -1.40 -33.52 -24.56
C ASP A 153 -0.01 -33.16 -24.03
N LYS A 154 1.03 -33.20 -24.87
CA LYS A 154 2.38 -32.78 -24.48
C LYS A 154 2.42 -31.32 -24.04
N PHE A 155 1.82 -30.42 -24.83
CA PHE A 155 1.75 -29.00 -24.49
C PHE A 155 0.85 -28.73 -23.28
N LYS A 156 -0.23 -29.50 -23.11
CA LYS A 156 -1.08 -29.43 -21.92
C LYS A 156 -0.29 -29.77 -20.66
N THR A 157 0.47 -30.85 -20.67
CA THR A 157 1.33 -31.24 -19.54
C THR A 157 2.39 -30.17 -19.25
N GLU A 158 3.04 -29.63 -20.28
CA GLU A 158 4.04 -28.57 -20.10
C GLU A 158 3.45 -27.32 -19.44
N ILE A 159 2.25 -26.89 -19.87
CA ILE A 159 1.55 -25.75 -19.27
C ILE A 159 1.17 -26.05 -17.81
N GLN A 160 0.73 -27.28 -17.51
CA GLN A 160 0.42 -27.72 -16.15
C GLN A 160 1.66 -27.72 -15.25
N ASP A 161 2.82 -28.17 -15.74
CA ASP A 161 4.08 -28.13 -15.00
C ASP A 161 4.52 -26.69 -14.70
N ARG A 162 4.36 -25.79 -15.67
CA ARG A 162 4.63 -24.35 -15.47
C ARG A 162 3.68 -23.77 -14.43
N ARG A 163 2.39 -24.13 -14.46
CA ARG A 163 1.39 -23.72 -13.47
C ARG A 163 1.71 -24.26 -12.07
N ALA A 164 2.17 -25.50 -11.94
CA ALA A 164 2.55 -26.07 -10.64
C ALA A 164 3.72 -25.27 -10.01
N LYS A 165 4.71 -24.88 -10.82
CA LYS A 165 5.83 -24.03 -10.37
C LYS A 165 5.39 -22.62 -9.98
N GLU A 166 4.46 -22.02 -10.73
CA GLU A 166 3.83 -20.73 -10.41
C GLU A 166 3.10 -20.80 -9.07
N ILE A 167 2.21 -21.80 -8.89
CA ILE A 167 1.42 -21.99 -7.67
C ILE A 167 2.32 -22.19 -6.46
N LYS A 168 3.44 -22.90 -6.59
CA LYS A 168 4.39 -23.11 -5.47
C LYS A 168 4.94 -21.79 -4.92
N ILE A 169 5.29 -20.84 -5.79
CA ILE A 169 5.77 -19.52 -5.36
C ILE A 169 4.60 -18.64 -4.90
N PHE A 170 3.46 -18.71 -5.58
CA PHE A 170 2.25 -17.99 -5.18
C PHE A 170 1.79 -18.36 -3.76
N LYS A 171 1.86 -19.65 -3.39
CA LYS A 171 1.59 -20.11 -2.02
C LYS A 171 2.55 -19.47 -1.00
N LYS A 172 3.84 -19.37 -1.33
CA LYS A 172 4.81 -18.68 -0.46
C LYS A 172 4.48 -17.20 -0.30
N LEU A 173 4.11 -16.52 -1.40
CA LEU A 173 3.67 -15.14 -1.37
C LEU A 173 2.42 -14.97 -0.48
N ALA A 174 1.43 -15.85 -0.63
CA ALA A 174 0.22 -15.82 0.17
C ALA A 174 0.51 -15.98 1.68
N ILE A 175 1.44 -16.87 2.04
CA ILE A 175 1.87 -17.06 3.44
C ILE A 175 2.55 -15.80 3.98
N VAL A 176 3.49 -15.20 3.22
CA VAL A 176 4.17 -13.97 3.64
C VAL A 176 3.17 -12.82 3.82
N ASN A 177 2.22 -12.68 2.89
CA ASN A 177 1.16 -11.67 3.01
C ASN A 177 0.24 -11.92 4.19
N ALA A 178 -0.07 -13.18 4.52
CA ALA A 178 -0.84 -13.51 5.71
C ALA A 178 -0.10 -13.07 6.99
N PHE A 179 1.22 -13.28 7.07
CA PHE A 179 2.02 -12.79 8.19
C PHE A 179 2.11 -11.26 8.23
N LEU A 180 2.19 -10.60 7.07
CA LEU A 180 2.20 -9.15 6.99
C LEU A 180 0.89 -8.57 7.56
N ILE A 181 -0.24 -9.06 7.08
CA ILE A 181 -1.57 -8.67 7.55
C ILE A 181 -1.73 -8.98 9.04
N ALA A 182 -1.34 -10.17 9.49
CA ALA A 182 -1.41 -10.56 10.89
C ALA A 182 -0.58 -9.61 11.77
N SER A 183 0.63 -9.22 11.34
CA SER A 183 1.48 -8.27 12.04
C SER A 183 0.82 -6.89 12.17
N MET A 184 0.16 -6.41 11.12
CA MET A 184 -0.53 -5.11 11.11
C MET A 184 -1.68 -5.03 12.13
N TYR A 185 -2.28 -6.15 12.52
CA TYR A 185 -3.31 -6.19 13.58
C TYR A 185 -2.74 -6.57 14.95
N PHE A 186 -1.74 -7.45 14.98
CA PHE A 186 -1.18 -7.96 16.22
C PHE A 186 -0.43 -6.88 17.02
N PHE A 187 0.45 -6.11 16.37
CA PHE A 187 1.26 -5.10 17.06
C PHE A 187 0.42 -3.99 17.73
N PRO A 188 -0.57 -3.39 17.05
CA PRO A 188 -1.56 -2.51 17.68
C PRO A 188 -2.24 -3.12 18.91
N ALA A 189 -2.71 -4.37 18.79
CA ALA A 189 -3.45 -5.03 19.87
C ALA A 189 -2.61 -5.23 21.15
N ILE A 190 -1.31 -5.53 21.00
CA ILE A 190 -0.42 -5.73 22.15
C ILE A 190 0.17 -4.43 22.70
N LEU A 191 0.22 -3.35 21.91
CA LEU A 191 0.88 -2.09 22.28
C LEU A 191 0.35 -1.55 23.62
N SER A 192 -0.97 -1.42 23.74
CA SER A 192 -1.61 -0.91 24.96
C SER A 192 -1.35 -1.82 26.16
N SER A 193 -1.38 -3.15 25.96
CA SER A 193 -1.14 -4.13 27.02
C SER A 193 0.29 -4.04 27.56
N VAL A 194 1.29 -3.94 26.68
CA VAL A 194 2.71 -3.83 27.07
C VAL A 194 2.98 -2.52 27.83
N VAL A 195 2.45 -1.40 27.34
CA VAL A 195 2.68 -0.09 27.96
C VAL A 195 1.96 0.04 29.31
N PHE A 196 0.73 -0.45 29.44
CA PHE A 196 0.05 -0.43 30.75
C PHE A 196 0.70 -1.39 31.74
N SER A 197 1.16 -2.56 31.30
CA SER A 197 1.84 -3.52 32.18
C SER A 197 3.15 -2.94 32.74
N THR A 198 3.94 -2.27 31.91
CA THR A 198 5.18 -1.61 32.34
C THR A 198 4.92 -0.40 33.24
N TYR A 199 3.89 0.39 32.96
CA TYR A 199 3.50 1.52 33.82
C TYR A 199 3.05 1.07 35.22
N ILE A 200 2.25 0.00 35.30
CA ILE A 200 1.85 -0.59 36.60
C ILE A 200 3.06 -1.23 37.30
N GLY A 201 3.92 -1.93 36.54
CA GLY A 201 5.11 -2.60 37.07
C GLY A 201 6.16 -1.65 37.64
N THR A 202 6.18 -0.39 37.21
CA THR A 202 7.03 0.67 37.80
C THR A 202 6.42 1.30 39.06
N GLY A 203 5.30 0.77 39.56
CA GLY A 203 4.66 1.20 40.81
C GLY A 203 3.66 2.34 40.65
N HIS A 204 3.32 2.74 39.43
CA HIS A 204 2.35 3.82 39.18
C HIS A 204 0.92 3.29 39.12
N VAL A 205 -0.03 4.08 39.62
CA VAL A 205 -1.46 3.80 39.52
C VAL A 205 -2.05 4.50 38.30
N ILE A 206 -2.66 3.73 37.40
CA ILE A 206 -3.34 4.27 36.23
C ILE A 206 -4.73 4.77 36.63
N SER A 207 -4.94 6.08 36.57
CA SER A 207 -6.29 6.65 36.64
C SER A 207 -7.06 6.39 35.35
N LEU A 208 -8.37 6.20 35.44
CA LEU A 208 -9.25 5.95 34.30
C LEU A 208 -9.14 7.04 33.22
N SER A 209 -9.01 8.30 33.61
CA SER A 209 -8.84 9.43 32.69
C SER A 209 -7.52 9.36 31.90
N LYS A 210 -6.42 8.96 32.56
CA LYS A 210 -5.12 8.74 31.92
C LYS A 210 -5.16 7.55 30.96
N ALA A 211 -5.82 6.46 31.34
CA ALA A 211 -5.96 5.27 30.49
C ALA A 211 -6.67 5.61 29.18
N PHE A 212 -7.81 6.31 29.24
CA PHE A 212 -8.54 6.73 28.04
C PHE A 212 -7.74 7.68 27.17
N MET A 213 -7.04 8.65 27.78
CA MET A 213 -6.18 9.57 27.04
C MET A 213 -5.08 8.85 26.27
N VAL A 214 -4.40 7.89 26.91
CA VAL A 214 -3.34 7.09 26.28
C VAL A 214 -3.88 6.21 25.15
N LEU A 215 -5.06 5.59 25.33
CA LEU A 215 -5.70 4.80 24.28
C LEU A 215 -6.02 5.63 23.03
N VAL A 216 -6.46 6.88 23.20
CA VAL A 216 -6.71 7.80 22.07
C VAL A 216 -5.42 8.10 21.31
N PHE A 217 -4.32 8.36 22.02
CA PHE A 217 -3.03 8.61 21.37
C PHE A 217 -2.44 7.35 20.71
N PHE A 218 -2.65 6.16 21.27
CA PHE A 218 -2.30 4.92 20.59
C PHE A 218 -3.10 4.72 19.31
N ALA A 219 -4.41 4.96 19.32
CA ALA A 219 -5.21 4.89 18.09
C ALA A 219 -4.70 5.85 17.00
N MET A 220 -4.22 7.04 17.36
CA MET A 220 -3.59 7.99 16.43
C MET A 220 -2.24 7.50 15.86
N VAL A 221 -1.49 6.68 16.60
CA VAL A 221 -0.21 6.10 16.15
C VAL A 221 -0.43 4.81 15.35
N GLU A 222 -1.49 4.07 15.65
CA GLU A 222 -1.86 2.84 14.94
C GLU A 222 -2.25 3.07 13.49
N GLU A 223 -2.93 4.18 13.19
CA GLU A 223 -3.37 4.52 11.84
C GLU A 223 -2.19 4.66 10.85
N PRO A 224 -1.11 5.42 11.16
CA PRO A 224 0.16 5.40 10.44
C PRO A 224 0.82 4.03 10.26
N LEU A 225 0.70 3.15 11.25
CA LEU A 225 1.33 1.83 11.23
C LEU A 225 0.61 0.85 10.28
N ARG A 226 -0.66 1.12 9.97
CA ARG A 226 -1.51 0.28 9.11
C ARG A 226 -1.54 0.73 7.66
N GLN A 227 -1.03 1.93 7.35
CA GLN A 227 -0.93 2.46 5.99
C GLN A 227 0.44 2.15 5.38
#